data_AF-A0A291LJ18-F1
#
_entry.id   AF-A0A291LJ18-F1
#
_cell.length_a   1.000
_cell.length_b   1.000
_cell.length_c   1.000
_cell.angle_alpha   90.00
_cell.angle_beta   90.00
_cell.angle_gamma   90.00
#
_symmetry.space_group_name_H-M   'P 1'
#
loop_
_entity.id
_entity.type
_entity.pdbx_description
1 polymer ?
#
loop_
_entity_poly.entity_id
_entity_poly.type
_entity_poly.pdbx_seq_one_letter_code
_entity_poly.pdbx_strand_id
1 'polypeptide(L)'
;MNNFKNKLEKPVADNWYITGLVDAEGSFGVAISKNASRTLGYIVSVSFEIALQASDKHILEILKSVFGVGGVYKHGSDMYRYKVSSIKDIVTAIIPHFDKFPLVTQKRADFLLFKAIITILSKGVLNKEGLQEIVSYKAVLNRGLSTALKSAFPDTVPYIRPKIAFNGTFNPEWVRGFTEGEGSFFVSLTKNSRFKTGVEVRLGFSLTQHSRDMILLQGIESFFGCGKSLLRSGSLAGDYKVSSVKDLSEIIIPFFEKYPFLGTKMRGFQILCLVVNIVKEKGHLTEEGLNIIRNIKSQTSI
;
A
#
# COMPACT_ATOMS: atom_id res chain seq x y z
N MET A 1 -9.47 -3.63 31.40
CA MET A 1 -8.49 -4.61 30.86
C MET A 1 -9.10 -6.01 30.94
N ASN A 2 -9.86 -6.44 29.92
CA ASN A 2 -10.29 -7.83 29.66
C ASN A 2 -11.40 -7.86 28.58
N ASN A 3 -11.05 -7.61 27.32
CA ASN A 3 -11.95 -8.00 26.20
C ASN A 3 -11.24 -8.37 24.89
N PHE A 4 -9.91 -8.22 24.77
CA PHE A 4 -9.17 -8.64 23.57
C PHE A 4 -8.87 -10.14 23.47
N LYS A 5 -9.35 -10.96 24.43
CA LYS A 5 -9.06 -12.42 24.46
C LYS A 5 -10.21 -13.32 24.01
N ASN A 6 -11.33 -12.78 23.54
CA ASN A 6 -12.40 -13.62 23.01
C ASN A 6 -12.28 -13.79 21.49
N LYS A 7 -11.78 -14.98 21.10
CA LYS A 7 -12.10 -15.69 19.85
C LYS A 7 -12.16 -14.82 18.57
N LEU A 8 -11.12 -14.07 18.26
CA LEU A 8 -10.94 -13.59 16.89
C LEU A 8 -10.50 -14.80 16.05
N GLU A 9 -11.37 -15.24 15.13
CA GLU A 9 -10.93 -16.06 14.00
C GLU A 9 -9.70 -15.39 13.38
N LYS A 10 -8.68 -16.18 13.02
CA LYS A 10 -7.48 -15.61 12.40
C LYS A 10 -7.92 -14.78 11.19
N PRO A 11 -7.60 -13.48 11.14
CA PRO A 11 -8.08 -12.65 10.06
C PRO A 11 -7.62 -13.20 8.72
N VAL A 12 -8.57 -13.39 7.81
CA VAL A 12 -8.35 -13.95 6.48
C VAL A 12 -7.97 -12.81 5.53
N ALA A 13 -7.06 -13.06 4.60
CA ALA A 13 -6.78 -12.12 3.52
C ALA A 13 -7.87 -12.26 2.44
N ASP A 14 -8.91 -11.43 2.54
CA ASP A 14 -9.90 -11.29 1.47
C ASP A 14 -9.23 -10.78 0.17
N ASN A 15 -9.81 -11.09 -0.99
CA ASN A 15 -9.28 -10.64 -2.28
C ASN A 15 -9.21 -9.11 -2.39
N TRP A 16 -10.16 -8.39 -1.78
CA TRP A 16 -10.12 -6.93 -1.71
C TRP A 16 -9.04 -6.43 -0.76
N TYR A 17 -8.76 -7.12 0.35
CA TYR A 17 -7.61 -6.81 1.21
C TYR A 17 -6.30 -6.94 0.44
N ILE A 18 -6.12 -8.04 -0.30
CA ILE A 18 -4.93 -8.22 -1.15
C ILE A 18 -4.82 -7.10 -2.17
N THR A 19 -5.93 -6.71 -2.79
CA THR A 19 -5.98 -5.63 -3.77
C THR A 19 -5.58 -4.29 -3.13
N GLY A 20 -6.09 -3.97 -1.95
CA GLY A 20 -5.72 -2.76 -1.20
C GLY A 20 -4.25 -2.75 -0.81
N LEU A 21 -3.73 -3.87 -0.33
CA LEU A 21 -2.30 -4.00 0.01
C LEU A 21 -1.42 -3.83 -1.23
N VAL A 22 -1.85 -4.34 -2.38
CA VAL A 22 -1.14 -4.16 -3.66
C VAL A 22 -1.20 -2.71 -4.13
N ASP A 23 -2.32 -2.02 -3.94
CA ASP A 23 -2.44 -0.59 -4.23
C ASP A 23 -1.45 0.25 -3.40
N ALA A 24 -1.17 -0.17 -2.16
CA ALA A 24 -0.13 0.42 -1.32
C ALA A 24 1.29 0.00 -1.76
N GLU A 25 1.63 -1.28 -1.63
CA GLU A 25 3.01 -1.77 -1.64
C GLU A 25 3.42 -2.50 -2.93
N GLY A 26 2.46 -2.78 -3.80
CA GLY A 26 2.69 -3.59 -4.99
C GLY A 26 3.32 -2.85 -6.16
N SER A 27 3.96 -3.62 -7.04
CA SER A 27 4.61 -3.13 -8.25
C SER A 27 4.42 -4.08 -9.43
N PHE A 28 4.10 -3.51 -10.59
CA PHE A 28 4.06 -4.20 -11.88
C PHE A 28 5.27 -3.75 -12.70
N GLY A 29 6.31 -4.57 -12.71
CA GLY A 29 7.62 -4.26 -13.27
C GLY A 29 7.82 -4.81 -14.67
N VAL A 30 8.39 -3.97 -15.55
CA VAL A 30 8.93 -4.38 -16.84
C VAL A 30 10.33 -3.79 -17.00
N ALA A 31 11.30 -4.64 -17.33
CA ALA A 31 12.67 -4.24 -17.60
C ALA A 31 13.06 -4.68 -19.02
N ILE A 32 13.71 -3.78 -19.76
CA ILE A 32 14.25 -4.06 -21.09
C ILE A 32 15.76 -3.84 -21.00
N SER A 33 16.54 -4.88 -21.21
CA SER A 33 18.00 -4.81 -21.14
C SER A 33 18.65 -5.37 -22.39
N LYS A 34 19.82 -4.82 -22.76
CA LYS A 34 20.61 -5.34 -23.87
C LYS A 34 21.06 -6.76 -23.56
N ASN A 35 20.94 -7.63 -24.54
CA ASN A 35 21.43 -8.99 -24.48
C ASN A 35 21.84 -9.45 -25.88
N ALA A 36 23.15 -9.51 -26.11
CA ALA A 36 23.73 -9.83 -27.42
C ALA A 36 23.45 -11.26 -27.88
N SER A 37 23.06 -12.18 -26.98
CA SER A 37 22.69 -13.55 -27.36
C SER A 37 21.26 -13.68 -27.88
N ARG A 38 20.46 -12.60 -27.83
CA ARG A 38 19.09 -12.57 -28.35
C ARG A 38 19.08 -12.03 -29.78
N THR A 39 18.23 -12.60 -30.63
CA THR A 39 18.08 -12.18 -32.04
C THR A 39 17.79 -10.69 -32.21
N LEU A 40 17.01 -10.10 -31.30
CA LEU A 40 16.69 -8.68 -31.31
C LEU A 40 17.70 -7.81 -30.53
N GLY A 41 18.71 -8.41 -29.90
CA GLY A 41 19.68 -7.70 -29.05
C GLY A 41 19.14 -7.27 -27.68
N TYR A 42 17.91 -7.65 -27.33
CA TYR A 42 17.25 -7.29 -26.07
C TYR A 42 16.56 -8.48 -25.40
N ILE A 43 16.46 -8.41 -24.07
CA ILE A 43 15.57 -9.26 -23.28
C ILE A 43 14.54 -8.38 -22.56
N VAL A 44 13.29 -8.83 -22.55
CA VAL A 44 12.19 -8.22 -21.79
C VAL A 44 11.90 -9.10 -20.59
N SER A 45 12.10 -8.55 -19.40
CA SER A 45 11.82 -9.20 -18.11
C SER A 45 10.60 -8.55 -17.47
N VAL A 46 9.70 -9.38 -16.95
CA VAL A 46 8.46 -8.93 -16.31
C VAL A 46 8.36 -9.48 -14.89
N SER A 47 7.74 -8.72 -13.99
CA SER A 47 7.41 -9.23 -12.66
C SER A 47 6.25 -8.47 -12.01
N PHE A 48 5.46 -9.20 -11.24
CA PHE A 48 4.62 -8.65 -10.18
C PHE A 48 5.32 -8.89 -8.85
N GLU A 49 5.47 -7.84 -8.03
CA GLU A 49 6.23 -7.90 -6.78
C GLU A 49 5.55 -7.09 -5.66
N ILE A 50 5.66 -7.60 -4.43
CA ILE A 50 5.40 -6.86 -3.18
C ILE A 50 6.58 -7.12 -2.25
N ALA A 51 7.13 -6.07 -1.65
CA ALA A 51 8.20 -6.19 -0.67
C ALA A 51 7.75 -5.63 0.67
N LEU A 52 7.98 -6.37 1.75
CA LEU A 52 7.63 -5.99 3.13
C LEU A 52 8.82 -6.23 4.05
N GLN A 53 8.81 -5.58 5.22
CA GLN A 53 9.79 -5.85 6.28
C GLN A 53 9.73 -7.29 6.76
N ALA A 54 10.82 -7.81 7.32
CA ALA A 54 10.88 -9.20 7.77
C ALA A 54 9.83 -9.54 8.84
N SER A 55 9.45 -8.57 9.67
CA SER A 55 8.38 -8.67 10.66
C SER A 55 7.00 -8.97 10.06
N ASP A 56 6.80 -8.65 8.78
CA ASP A 56 5.56 -8.85 8.03
C ASP A 56 5.70 -9.91 6.92
N LYS A 57 6.76 -10.73 6.96
CA LYS A 57 7.00 -11.81 5.98
C LYS A 57 5.81 -12.78 5.86
N HIS A 58 5.08 -13.05 6.95
CA HIS A 58 3.93 -13.96 6.91
C HIS A 58 2.83 -13.46 5.96
N ILE A 59 2.67 -12.14 5.77
CA ILE A 59 1.73 -11.59 4.78
C ILE A 59 2.14 -12.00 3.36
N LEU A 60 3.45 -12.02 3.06
CA LEU A 60 3.97 -12.49 1.78
C LEU A 60 3.71 -13.98 1.55
N GLU A 61 3.79 -14.81 2.59
CA GLU A 61 3.45 -16.23 2.52
C GLU A 61 1.93 -16.43 2.30
N ILE A 62 1.09 -15.57 2.88
CA ILE A 62 -0.35 -15.55 2.61
C ILE A 62 -0.61 -15.23 1.13
N LEU A 63 0.04 -14.20 0.57
CA LEU A 63 -0.09 -13.84 -0.84
C LEU A 63 0.31 -15.00 -1.76
N LYS A 64 1.44 -15.66 -1.45
CA LYS A 64 1.88 -16.86 -2.18
C LYS A 64 0.83 -17.97 -2.13
N SER A 65 0.22 -18.21 -0.96
CA SER A 65 -0.84 -19.21 -0.79
C SER A 65 -2.09 -18.86 -1.60
N VAL A 66 -2.55 -17.60 -1.55
CA VAL A 66 -3.77 -17.15 -2.24
C VAL A 66 -3.60 -17.18 -3.76
N PHE A 67 -2.48 -16.70 -4.29
CA PHE A 67 -2.23 -16.72 -5.73
C PHE A 67 -1.85 -18.12 -6.24
N GLY A 68 -1.34 -19.00 -5.37
CA GLY A 68 -0.89 -20.35 -5.73
C GLY A 68 0.35 -20.39 -6.64
N VAL A 69 0.98 -19.24 -6.89
CA VAL A 69 2.14 -19.08 -7.80
C VAL A 69 3.20 -18.17 -7.19
N GLY A 70 4.38 -18.13 -7.81
CA GLY A 70 5.49 -17.28 -7.38
C GLY A 70 6.21 -17.78 -6.12
N GLY A 71 7.05 -16.91 -5.56
CA GLY A 71 7.87 -17.26 -4.40
C GLY A 71 8.17 -16.07 -3.50
N VAL A 72 8.53 -16.39 -2.25
CA VAL A 72 8.98 -15.40 -1.25
C VAL A 72 10.50 -15.52 -1.10
N TYR A 73 11.19 -14.39 -1.24
CA TYR A 73 12.65 -14.32 -1.28
C TYR A 73 13.16 -13.24 -0.34
N LYS A 74 14.34 -13.46 0.26
CA LYS A 74 15.05 -12.39 0.98
C LYS A 74 15.43 -11.27 0.00
N HIS A 75 15.25 -10.02 0.40
CA HIS A 75 15.46 -8.84 -0.44
C HIS A 75 16.15 -7.72 0.35
N GLY A 76 17.42 -7.91 0.69
CA GLY A 76 18.19 -6.97 1.52
C GLY A 76 18.39 -7.49 2.95
N SER A 77 18.75 -6.59 3.87
CA SER A 77 19.07 -6.93 5.27
C SER A 77 17.84 -7.32 6.07
N ASP A 78 16.73 -6.58 5.94
CA ASP A 78 15.51 -6.72 6.75
C ASP A 78 14.20 -6.64 5.94
N MET A 79 14.23 -7.13 4.70
CA MET A 79 13.04 -7.19 3.86
C MET A 79 12.96 -8.51 3.12
N TYR A 80 11.72 -8.90 2.84
CA TYR A 80 11.39 -10.02 1.97
C TYR A 80 10.52 -9.50 0.84
N ARG A 81 10.54 -10.21 -0.29
CA ARG A 81 9.66 -9.93 -1.43
C ARG A 81 8.91 -11.17 -1.86
N TYR A 82 7.62 -11.02 -2.09
CA TYR A 82 6.86 -11.94 -2.92
C TYR A 82 7.03 -11.52 -4.38
N LYS A 83 7.35 -12.48 -5.27
CA LYS A 83 7.61 -12.21 -6.68
C LYS A 83 7.04 -13.29 -7.58
N VAL A 84 6.36 -12.86 -8.64
CA VAL A 84 5.89 -13.69 -9.76
C VAL A 84 6.45 -13.13 -11.06
N SER A 85 7.27 -13.90 -11.78
CA SER A 85 7.89 -13.48 -13.04
C SER A 85 7.65 -14.43 -14.21
N SER A 86 7.00 -15.58 -13.97
CA SER A 86 6.57 -16.49 -15.03
C SER A 86 5.41 -15.86 -15.79
N ILE A 87 5.55 -15.72 -17.12
CA ILE A 87 4.46 -15.20 -17.97
C ILE A 87 3.21 -16.06 -17.82
N LYS A 88 3.37 -17.39 -17.77
CA LYS A 88 2.27 -18.34 -17.53
C LYS A 88 1.54 -18.00 -16.23
N ASP A 89 2.26 -17.88 -15.13
CA ASP A 89 1.68 -17.64 -13.80
C ASP A 89 1.01 -16.26 -13.72
N ILE A 90 1.59 -15.26 -14.37
CA ILE A 90 1.01 -13.91 -14.46
C ILE A 90 -0.33 -13.95 -15.21
N VAL A 91 -0.39 -14.68 -16.33
CA VAL A 91 -1.61 -14.84 -17.13
C VAL A 91 -2.68 -15.64 -16.39
N THR A 92 -2.30 -16.69 -15.67
CA THR A 92 -3.28 -17.61 -15.05
C THR A 92 -3.74 -17.19 -13.66
N ALA A 93 -2.96 -16.41 -12.92
CA ALA A 93 -3.28 -16.05 -11.53
C ALA A 93 -3.34 -14.53 -11.29
N ILE A 94 -2.31 -13.78 -11.73
CA ILE A 94 -2.18 -12.36 -11.37
C ILE A 94 -3.17 -11.47 -12.15
N ILE A 95 -3.23 -11.61 -13.47
CA ILE A 95 -4.15 -10.84 -14.31
C ILE A 95 -5.62 -11.12 -13.94
N PRO A 96 -6.07 -12.39 -13.82
CA PRO A 96 -7.46 -12.69 -13.46
C PRO A 96 -7.88 -12.10 -12.11
N HIS A 97 -6.98 -12.07 -11.12
CA HIS A 97 -7.26 -11.43 -9.84
C HIS A 97 -7.58 -9.95 -10.00
N PHE A 98 -6.69 -9.18 -10.63
CA PHE A 98 -6.87 -7.72 -10.76
C PHE A 98 -7.88 -7.31 -11.84
N ASP A 99 -8.28 -8.23 -12.73
CA ASP A 99 -9.46 -8.03 -13.58
C ASP A 99 -10.76 -8.14 -12.75
N LYS A 100 -10.82 -9.10 -11.82
CA LYS A 100 -11.99 -9.34 -10.95
C LYS A 100 -12.06 -8.38 -9.76
N PHE A 101 -10.91 -7.98 -9.22
CA PHE A 101 -10.74 -7.08 -8.09
C PHE A 101 -9.84 -5.91 -8.52
N PRO A 102 -10.38 -4.92 -9.25
CA PRO A 102 -9.56 -3.88 -9.84
C PRO A 102 -8.90 -2.99 -8.78
N LEU A 103 -7.62 -2.67 -9.03
CA LEU A 103 -6.89 -1.64 -8.28
C LEU A 103 -7.62 -0.30 -8.36
N VAL A 104 -7.52 0.50 -7.31
CA VAL A 104 -8.24 1.77 -7.19
C VAL A 104 -7.32 2.98 -7.39
N THR A 105 -6.03 2.86 -7.06
CA THR A 105 -5.06 3.95 -7.23
C THR A 105 -4.65 4.14 -8.69
N GLN A 106 -3.84 5.18 -8.97
CA GLN A 106 -3.16 5.36 -10.26
C GLN A 106 -2.25 4.18 -10.67
N LYS A 107 -1.95 3.25 -9.76
CA LYS A 107 -1.26 1.98 -10.06
C LYS A 107 -2.08 1.09 -11.01
N ARG A 108 -3.40 1.24 -11.06
CA ARG A 108 -4.25 0.54 -12.04
C ARG A 108 -3.80 0.83 -13.48
N ALA A 109 -3.36 2.05 -13.79
CA ALA A 109 -2.82 2.35 -15.12
C ALA A 109 -1.54 1.56 -15.40
N ASP A 110 -0.65 1.40 -14.41
CA ASP A 110 0.55 0.55 -14.56
C ASP A 110 0.18 -0.92 -14.76
N PHE A 111 -0.82 -1.43 -14.04
CA PHE A 111 -1.33 -2.79 -14.25
C PHE A 111 -1.90 -2.99 -15.67
N LEU A 112 -2.67 -2.04 -16.20
CA LEU A 112 -3.23 -2.14 -17.56
C LEU A 112 -2.13 -2.14 -18.63
N LEU A 113 -1.12 -1.27 -18.48
CA LEU A 113 0.06 -1.24 -19.37
C LEU A 113 0.86 -2.55 -19.27
N PHE A 114 1.06 -3.05 -18.04
CA PHE A 114 1.72 -4.33 -17.79
C PHE A 114 0.96 -5.49 -18.44
N LYS A 115 -0.38 -5.53 -18.31
CA LYS A 115 -1.24 -6.54 -18.94
C LYS A 115 -1.12 -6.52 -20.47
N ALA A 116 -1.05 -5.35 -21.09
CA ALA A 116 -0.84 -5.22 -22.53
C ALA A 116 0.51 -5.82 -22.96
N ILE A 117 1.59 -5.53 -22.22
CA ILE A 117 2.93 -6.09 -22.45
C ILE A 117 2.92 -7.62 -22.29
N ILE A 118 2.28 -8.14 -21.23
CA ILE A 118 2.16 -9.59 -21.01
C ILE A 118 1.39 -10.26 -22.16
N THR A 119 0.36 -9.60 -22.68
CA THR A 119 -0.40 -10.11 -23.83
C THR A 119 0.49 -10.27 -25.06
N ILE A 120 1.37 -9.32 -25.36
CA ILE A 120 2.35 -9.44 -26.45
C ILE A 120 3.30 -10.62 -26.19
N LEU A 121 3.88 -10.69 -24.99
CA LEU A 121 4.85 -11.73 -24.63
C LEU A 121 4.24 -13.13 -24.61
N SER A 122 2.94 -13.26 -24.33
CA SER A 122 2.24 -14.55 -24.31
C SER A 122 2.02 -15.18 -25.70
N LYS A 123 2.15 -14.40 -26.78
CA LYS A 123 1.99 -14.88 -28.16
C LYS A 123 3.18 -15.71 -28.67
N GLY A 124 4.28 -15.79 -27.91
CA GLY A 124 5.46 -16.59 -28.25
C GLY A 124 6.68 -15.74 -28.61
N VAL A 125 7.32 -16.03 -29.75
CA VAL A 125 8.57 -15.37 -30.15
C VAL A 125 8.33 -13.88 -30.42
N LEU A 126 9.09 -13.03 -29.73
CA LEU A 126 9.03 -11.58 -29.88
C LEU A 126 9.72 -11.15 -31.19
N ASN A 127 9.03 -10.39 -32.03
CA ASN A 127 9.57 -9.75 -33.23
C ASN A 127 9.89 -8.26 -32.99
N LYS A 128 10.42 -7.58 -34.01
CA LYS A 128 10.84 -6.16 -33.90
C LYS A 128 9.66 -5.25 -33.58
N GLU A 129 8.52 -5.48 -34.21
CA GLU A 129 7.29 -4.72 -34.05
C GLU A 129 6.75 -4.86 -32.62
N GLY A 130 6.68 -6.10 -32.11
CA GLY A 130 6.27 -6.38 -30.74
C GLY A 130 7.22 -5.79 -29.70
N LEU A 131 8.54 -5.81 -29.96
CA LEU A 131 9.50 -5.14 -29.08
C LEU A 131 9.28 -3.63 -29.06
N GLN A 132 9.07 -2.99 -30.22
CA GLN A 132 8.79 -1.56 -30.32
C GLN A 132 7.49 -1.19 -29.60
N GLU A 133 6.45 -2.03 -29.70
CA GLU A 133 5.19 -1.85 -28.99
C GLU A 133 5.40 -1.92 -27.46
N ILE A 134 6.16 -2.91 -26.97
CA ILE A 134 6.54 -3.02 -25.56
C ILE A 134 7.30 -1.78 -25.07
N VAL A 135 8.24 -1.26 -25.88
CA VAL A 135 8.98 -0.03 -25.56
C VAL A 135 8.03 1.16 -25.44
N SER A 136 7.03 1.25 -26.31
CA SER A 136 6.01 2.31 -26.32
C SER A 136 5.13 2.28 -25.05
N TYR A 137 4.71 1.10 -24.59
CA TYR A 137 4.04 0.96 -23.28
C TYR A 137 4.99 1.24 -22.11
N LYS A 138 6.23 0.72 -22.16
CA LYS A 138 7.24 0.91 -21.11
C LYS A 138 7.58 2.39 -20.89
N ALA A 139 7.47 3.21 -21.92
CA ALA A 139 7.73 4.64 -21.87
C ALA A 139 6.81 5.41 -20.90
N VAL A 140 5.61 4.90 -20.66
CA VAL A 140 4.64 5.49 -19.73
C VAL A 140 4.35 4.62 -18.50
N LEU A 141 5.04 3.49 -18.35
CA LEU A 141 4.93 2.57 -17.21
C LEU A 141 5.97 2.92 -16.12
N ASN A 142 5.50 3.06 -14.88
CA ASN A 142 6.29 3.46 -13.71
C ASN A 142 7.13 4.73 -13.99
N ARG A 143 8.47 4.58 -14.07
CA ARG A 143 9.43 5.66 -14.31
C ARG A 143 9.78 5.87 -15.79
N GLY A 144 9.08 5.21 -16.71
CA GLY A 144 9.33 5.34 -18.16
C GLY A 144 10.65 4.72 -18.63
N LEU A 145 11.15 5.16 -19.80
CA LEU A 145 12.39 4.64 -20.39
C LEU A 145 13.64 5.19 -19.67
N SER A 146 14.64 4.34 -19.49
CA SER A 146 16.00 4.78 -19.12
C SER A 146 16.65 5.57 -20.26
N THR A 147 17.67 6.37 -19.97
CA THR A 147 18.42 7.12 -20.99
C THR A 147 18.94 6.20 -22.11
N ALA A 148 19.47 5.03 -21.73
CA ALA A 148 19.96 4.05 -22.70
C ALA A 148 18.86 3.52 -23.64
N LEU A 149 17.64 3.33 -23.13
CA LEU A 149 16.50 2.91 -23.95
C LEU A 149 16.00 4.04 -24.85
N LYS A 150 15.99 5.29 -24.36
CA LYS A 150 15.65 6.45 -25.20
C LYS A 150 16.61 6.59 -26.38
N SER A 151 17.91 6.40 -26.16
CA SER A 151 18.92 6.44 -27.24
C SER A 151 18.80 5.25 -28.20
N ALA A 152 18.40 4.08 -27.70
CA ALA A 152 18.26 2.88 -28.52
C ALA A 152 16.98 2.87 -29.38
N PHE A 153 15.94 3.58 -28.94
CA PHE A 153 14.65 3.66 -29.61
C PHE A 153 14.20 5.14 -29.71
N PRO A 154 14.95 5.98 -30.45
CA PRO A 154 14.77 7.44 -30.45
C PRO A 154 13.42 7.87 -31.02
N ASP A 155 12.86 7.10 -31.95
CA ASP A 155 11.59 7.40 -32.63
C ASP A 155 10.37 6.80 -31.90
N THR A 156 10.54 6.37 -30.63
CA THR A 156 9.44 5.80 -29.86
C THR A 156 8.35 6.84 -29.63
N VAL A 157 7.14 6.54 -30.10
CA VAL A 157 5.93 7.26 -29.71
C VAL A 157 5.35 6.60 -28.45
N PRO A 158 5.35 7.28 -27.28
CA PRO A 158 4.81 6.70 -26.05
C PRO A 158 3.32 6.41 -26.16
N TYR A 159 2.87 5.30 -25.58
CA TYR A 159 1.44 5.00 -25.50
C TYR A 159 0.70 6.01 -24.62
N ILE A 160 -0.59 6.25 -24.89
CA ILE A 160 -1.41 7.14 -24.05
C ILE A 160 -1.71 6.43 -22.73
N ARG A 161 -1.19 6.96 -21.61
CA ARG A 161 -1.43 6.39 -20.29
C ARG A 161 -2.93 6.37 -19.97
N PRO A 162 -3.50 5.21 -19.56
CA PRO A 162 -4.91 5.13 -19.16
C PRO A 162 -5.24 6.11 -18.03
N LYS A 163 -6.36 6.84 -18.18
CA LYS A 163 -6.88 7.70 -17.12
C LYS A 163 -7.69 6.85 -16.14
N ILE A 164 -7.29 6.85 -14.87
CA ILE A 164 -7.99 6.13 -13.81
C ILE A 164 -8.88 7.12 -13.07
N ALA A 165 -10.19 6.86 -13.09
CA ALA A 165 -11.18 7.61 -12.32
C ALA A 165 -11.64 6.75 -11.15
N PHE A 166 -11.66 7.35 -9.95
CA PHE A 166 -12.28 6.75 -8.78
C PHE A 166 -13.81 6.80 -8.93
N ASN A 167 -14.50 5.69 -8.63
CA ASN A 167 -15.95 5.56 -8.82
C ASN A 167 -16.79 5.96 -7.60
N GLY A 168 -16.17 6.47 -6.52
CA GLY A 168 -16.88 7.00 -5.36
C GLY A 168 -17.15 6.01 -4.24
N THR A 169 -16.84 4.72 -4.39
CA THR A 169 -17.13 3.71 -3.35
C THR A 169 -15.92 2.81 -3.08
N PHE A 170 -15.64 2.54 -1.81
CA PHE A 170 -14.62 1.57 -1.41
C PHE A 170 -15.23 0.31 -0.83
N ASN A 171 -14.61 -0.83 -1.16
CA ASN A 171 -14.81 -2.04 -0.37
C ASN A 171 -14.08 -1.88 0.99
N PRO A 172 -14.71 -2.20 2.13
CA PRO A 172 -14.06 -2.12 3.44
C PRO A 172 -12.77 -2.92 3.59
N GLU A 173 -12.70 -4.12 2.99
CA GLU A 173 -11.49 -4.95 2.99
C GLU A 173 -10.37 -4.31 2.17
N TRP A 174 -10.71 -3.61 1.08
CA TRP A 174 -9.72 -2.80 0.34
C TRP A 174 -9.16 -1.68 1.21
N VAL A 175 -10.00 -0.98 1.97
CA VAL A 175 -9.54 0.09 2.88
C VAL A 175 -8.63 -0.50 3.97
N ARG A 176 -8.97 -1.68 4.50
CA ARG A 176 -8.10 -2.42 5.43
C ARG A 176 -6.73 -2.71 4.81
N GLY A 177 -6.72 -3.33 3.62
CA GLY A 177 -5.48 -3.72 2.94
C GLY A 177 -4.61 -2.53 2.55
N PHE A 178 -5.22 -1.45 2.04
CA PHE A 178 -4.51 -0.23 1.70
C PHE A 178 -3.93 0.43 2.96
N THR A 179 -4.69 0.42 4.06
CA THR A 179 -4.21 0.90 5.34
C THR A 179 -3.07 0.04 5.89
N GLU A 180 -3.03 -1.27 5.65
CA GLU A 180 -1.91 -2.14 6.05
C GLU A 180 -0.56 -1.67 5.47
N GLY A 181 -0.54 -1.12 4.25
CA GLY A 181 0.66 -0.49 3.69
C GLY A 181 0.82 0.97 4.11
N GLU A 182 -0.13 1.84 3.74
CA GLU A 182 0.02 3.32 3.80
C GLU A 182 -0.43 3.96 5.13
N GLY A 183 -1.10 3.20 5.99
CA GLY A 183 -1.67 3.68 7.25
C GLY A 183 -0.64 3.99 8.32
N SER A 184 -0.90 5.03 9.10
CA SER A 184 -0.15 5.35 10.31
C SER A 184 -1.10 5.61 11.45
N PHE A 185 -0.94 4.85 12.53
CA PHE A 185 -1.57 5.10 13.83
C PHE A 185 -0.50 5.65 14.75
N PHE A 186 -0.70 6.86 15.27
CA PHE A 186 0.33 7.54 16.05
C PHE A 186 -0.20 8.07 17.36
N VAL A 187 0.69 8.05 18.36
CA VAL A 187 0.57 8.78 19.61
C VAL A 187 1.92 9.45 19.84
N SER A 188 1.96 10.75 20.08
CA SER A 188 3.17 11.52 20.38
C SER A 188 2.98 12.38 21.62
N LEU A 189 4.03 12.45 22.44
CA LEU A 189 4.08 13.31 23.62
C LEU A 189 5.04 14.45 23.30
N THR A 190 4.55 15.68 23.31
CA THR A 190 5.33 16.86 22.95
C THR A 190 5.37 17.83 24.11
N LYS A 191 6.55 18.38 24.43
CA LYS A 191 6.66 19.44 25.45
C LYS A 191 5.85 20.64 25.01
N ASN A 192 4.95 21.10 25.86
CA ASN A 192 4.10 22.25 25.59
C ASN A 192 3.69 22.90 26.92
N SER A 193 4.29 24.06 27.21
CA SER A 193 4.10 24.80 28.47
C SER A 193 2.68 25.34 28.68
N ARG A 194 1.83 25.30 27.65
CA ARG A 194 0.41 25.69 27.77
C ARG A 194 -0.41 24.67 28.56
N PHE A 195 0.06 23.42 28.65
CA PHE A 195 -0.62 22.37 29.41
C PHE A 195 -0.09 22.34 30.85
N LYS A 196 -0.96 22.08 31.82
CA LYS A 196 -0.59 22.03 33.26
C LYS A 196 0.52 21.02 33.56
N THR A 197 0.52 19.91 32.85
CA THR A 197 1.54 18.85 32.92
C THR A 197 2.81 19.16 32.12
N GLY A 198 2.84 20.28 31.38
CA GLY A 198 3.91 20.64 30.46
C GLY A 198 4.00 19.74 29.21
N VAL A 199 3.03 18.84 28.99
CA VAL A 199 3.03 17.86 27.90
C VAL A 199 1.70 17.86 27.17
N GLU A 200 1.77 17.95 25.85
CA GLU A 200 0.65 17.74 24.92
C GLU A 200 0.66 16.29 24.42
N VAL A 201 -0.49 15.62 24.52
CA VAL A 201 -0.70 14.30 23.90
C VAL A 201 -1.36 14.51 22.54
N ARG A 202 -0.63 14.24 21.45
CA ARG A 202 -1.20 14.19 20.10
C ARG A 202 -1.39 12.74 19.70
N LEU A 203 -2.50 12.45 19.05
CA LEU A 203 -2.83 11.12 18.58
C LEU A 203 -3.63 11.22 17.29
N GLY A 204 -3.62 10.15 16.51
CA GLY A 204 -4.41 10.12 15.30
C GLY A 204 -4.16 8.94 14.39
N PHE A 205 -4.92 8.95 13.31
CA PHE A 205 -4.80 8.06 12.17
C PHE A 205 -4.54 8.89 10.92
N SER A 206 -3.67 8.40 10.05
CA SER A 206 -3.45 9.02 8.75
C SER A 206 -3.11 8.03 7.66
N LEU A 207 -3.47 8.37 6.42
CA LEU A 207 -2.97 7.73 5.20
C LEU A 207 -2.20 8.79 4.41
N THR A 208 -0.99 8.45 3.98
CA THR A 208 -0.18 9.31 3.11
C THR A 208 -0.19 8.71 1.71
N GLN A 209 -0.26 9.54 0.67
CA GLN A 209 -0.11 9.07 -0.71
C GLN A 209 0.43 10.18 -1.61
N HIS A 210 0.96 9.84 -2.78
CA HIS A 210 1.36 10.83 -3.77
C HIS A 210 0.16 11.69 -4.19
N SER A 211 0.39 12.98 -4.47
CA SER A 211 -0.62 13.98 -4.87
C SER A 211 -1.43 13.61 -6.13
N ARG A 212 -0.97 12.62 -6.90
CA ARG A 212 -1.67 12.11 -8.09
C ARG A 212 -2.91 11.29 -7.73
N ASP A 213 -2.96 10.81 -6.49
CA ASP A 213 -4.05 10.05 -5.90
C ASP A 213 -4.80 10.91 -4.86
N MET A 214 -4.77 12.25 -4.97
CA MET A 214 -5.48 13.12 -4.04
C MET A 214 -7.00 12.87 -4.02
N ILE A 215 -7.58 12.55 -5.18
CA ILE A 215 -9.00 12.18 -5.31
C ILE A 215 -9.31 10.91 -4.51
N LEU A 216 -8.38 9.94 -4.46
CA LEU A 216 -8.51 8.75 -3.62
C LEU A 216 -8.61 9.12 -2.14
N LEU A 217 -7.72 10.01 -1.65
CA LEU A 217 -7.73 10.48 -0.26
C LEU A 217 -9.04 11.22 0.08
N GLN A 218 -9.56 12.05 -0.83
CA GLN A 218 -10.88 12.68 -0.67
C GLN A 218 -12.02 11.66 -0.66
N GLY A 219 -11.90 10.61 -1.45
CA GLY A 219 -12.79 9.46 -1.39
C GLY A 219 -12.77 8.80 -0.01
N ILE A 220 -11.59 8.65 0.61
CA ILE A 220 -11.45 8.05 1.95
C ILE A 220 -12.07 8.93 3.03
N GLU A 221 -11.92 10.25 2.92
CA GLU A 221 -12.65 11.21 3.77
C GLU A 221 -14.16 11.00 3.65
N SER A 222 -14.67 10.83 2.43
CA SER A 222 -16.09 10.56 2.18
C SER A 222 -16.54 9.19 2.71
N PHE A 223 -15.68 8.16 2.60
CA PHE A 223 -15.94 6.81 3.07
C PHE A 223 -16.09 6.73 4.59
N PHE A 224 -15.18 7.36 5.33
CA PHE A 224 -15.27 7.39 6.79
C PHE A 224 -16.28 8.42 7.30
N GLY A 225 -16.62 9.44 6.48
CA GLY A 225 -17.48 10.54 6.90
C GLY A 225 -16.84 11.44 7.95
N CYS A 226 -15.53 11.36 8.13
CA CYS A 226 -14.77 12.15 9.10
C CYS A 226 -13.34 12.42 8.59
N GLY A 227 -12.56 13.16 9.37
CA GLY A 227 -11.20 13.53 9.00
C GLY A 227 -11.12 14.58 7.89
N LYS A 228 -9.89 14.83 7.43
CA LYS A 228 -9.60 15.79 6.37
C LYS A 228 -8.47 15.32 5.47
N SER A 229 -8.67 15.49 4.18
CA SER A 229 -7.63 15.29 3.16
C SER A 229 -6.98 16.61 2.76
N LEU A 230 -5.65 16.68 2.84
CA LEU A 230 -4.87 17.88 2.53
C LEU A 230 -3.58 17.55 1.78
N LEU A 231 -3.21 18.41 0.83
CA LEU A 231 -1.88 18.36 0.22
C LEU A 231 -0.83 18.91 1.19
N ARG A 232 0.33 18.26 1.26
CA ARG A 232 1.46 18.77 2.03
C ARG A 232 2.09 19.94 1.26
N SER A 233 2.28 21.07 1.93
CA SER A 233 2.96 22.22 1.34
C SER A 233 4.38 21.86 0.91
N GLY A 234 4.77 22.24 -0.31
CA GLY A 234 6.11 22.00 -0.86
C GLY A 234 6.45 20.53 -1.15
N SER A 235 5.45 19.63 -1.21
CA SER A 235 5.67 18.19 -1.42
C SER A 235 4.72 17.63 -2.48
N LEU A 236 5.11 16.50 -3.09
CA LEU A 236 4.26 15.70 -3.97
C LEU A 236 3.41 14.67 -3.20
N ALA A 237 3.18 14.89 -1.91
CA ALA A 237 2.37 14.01 -1.07
C ALA A 237 1.14 14.74 -0.52
N GLY A 238 0.06 13.99 -0.35
CA GLY A 238 -1.13 14.39 0.40
C GLY A 238 -1.38 13.44 1.55
N ASP A 239 -2.13 13.91 2.54
CA ASP A 239 -2.54 13.13 3.70
C ASP A 239 -4.05 13.16 3.85
N TYR A 240 -4.65 12.02 4.17
CA TYR A 240 -5.91 11.95 4.90
C TYR A 240 -5.59 11.82 6.39
N LYS A 241 -6.19 12.66 7.26
CA LYS A 241 -5.90 12.68 8.71
C LYS A 241 -7.16 12.74 9.56
N VAL A 242 -7.15 11.97 10.65
CA VAL A 242 -8.15 12.00 11.73
C VAL A 242 -7.43 12.18 13.07
N SER A 243 -7.69 13.28 13.77
CA SER A 243 -7.13 13.60 15.09
C SER A 243 -8.18 13.87 16.17
N SER A 244 -9.45 13.99 15.77
CA SER A 244 -10.59 14.16 16.69
C SER A 244 -10.75 12.88 17.52
N VAL A 245 -10.70 13.01 18.86
CA VAL A 245 -10.91 11.88 19.78
C VAL A 245 -12.30 11.25 19.56
N LYS A 246 -13.31 12.09 19.26
CA LYS A 246 -14.66 11.63 18.94
C LYS A 246 -14.63 10.71 17.72
N ASP A 247 -14.15 11.20 16.58
CA ASP A 247 -14.12 10.46 15.31
C ASP A 247 -13.24 9.21 15.41
N LEU A 248 -12.13 9.29 16.14
CA LEU A 248 -11.27 8.13 16.38
C LEU A 248 -12.03 7.05 17.16
N SER A 249 -12.72 7.43 18.24
CA SER A 249 -13.43 6.48 19.10
C SER A 249 -14.74 5.93 18.52
N GLU A 250 -15.42 6.72 17.69
CA GLU A 250 -16.76 6.38 17.18
C GLU A 250 -16.73 5.81 15.75
N ILE A 251 -15.66 6.06 14.98
CA ILE A 251 -15.58 5.69 13.56
C ILE A 251 -14.34 4.83 13.29
N ILE A 252 -13.14 5.38 13.52
CA ILE A 252 -11.89 4.72 13.08
C ILE A 252 -11.61 3.45 13.88
N ILE A 253 -11.72 3.48 15.21
CA ILE A 253 -11.50 2.32 16.05
C ILE A 253 -12.52 1.22 15.75
N PRO A 254 -13.85 1.47 15.78
CA PRO A 254 -14.83 0.44 15.45
C PRO A 254 -14.64 -0.19 14.07
N PHE A 255 -14.21 0.60 13.07
CA PHE A 255 -13.92 0.08 11.74
C PHE A 255 -12.77 -0.94 11.77
N PHE A 256 -11.63 -0.60 12.35
CA PHE A 256 -10.46 -1.50 12.36
C PHE A 256 -10.53 -2.59 13.43
N GLU A 257 -11.43 -2.49 14.41
CA GLU A 257 -11.83 -3.63 15.26
C GLU A 257 -12.63 -4.66 14.46
N LYS A 258 -13.53 -4.21 13.59
CA LYS A 258 -14.28 -5.08 12.66
C LYS A 258 -13.40 -5.66 11.55
N TYR A 259 -12.40 -4.89 11.11
CA TYR A 259 -11.49 -5.21 10.01
C TYR A 259 -10.02 -5.24 10.50
N PRO A 260 -9.62 -6.25 11.30
CA PRO A 260 -8.31 -6.27 11.95
C PRO A 260 -7.15 -6.56 10.99
N PHE A 261 -6.03 -5.88 11.23
CA PHE A 261 -4.80 -6.00 10.46
C PHE A 261 -4.12 -7.36 10.60
N LEU A 262 -3.43 -7.78 9.55
CA LEU A 262 -2.61 -9.00 9.54
C LEU A 262 -1.19 -8.74 10.03
N GLY A 263 -0.68 -7.53 9.79
CA GLY A 263 0.73 -7.19 9.99
C GLY A 263 1.04 -6.51 11.31
N THR A 264 2.26 -5.99 11.40
CA THR A 264 2.76 -5.21 12.53
C THR A 264 1.95 -3.94 12.80
N LYS A 265 1.18 -3.45 11.82
CA LYS A 265 0.31 -2.28 11.96
C LYS A 265 -0.71 -2.43 13.09
N MET A 266 -1.12 -3.67 13.37
CA MET A 266 -2.02 -3.98 14.49
C MET A 266 -1.49 -3.44 15.82
N ARG A 267 -0.16 -3.40 16.02
CA ARG A 267 0.45 -2.88 17.25
C ARG A 267 0.18 -1.37 17.42
N GLY A 268 0.42 -0.59 16.37
CA GLY A 268 0.16 0.85 16.37
C GLY A 268 -1.32 1.16 16.58
N PHE A 269 -2.20 0.37 15.96
CA PHE A 269 -3.64 0.45 16.16
C PHE A 269 -4.06 0.19 17.62
N GLN A 270 -3.55 -0.88 18.23
CA GLN A 270 -3.84 -1.22 19.64
C GLN A 270 -3.37 -0.12 20.60
N ILE A 271 -2.18 0.45 20.38
CA ILE A 271 -1.67 1.57 21.17
C ILE A 271 -2.62 2.76 21.08
N LEU A 272 -3.05 3.11 19.86
CA LEU A 272 -4.00 4.20 19.65
C LEU A 272 -5.32 3.93 20.41
N CYS A 273 -5.88 2.72 20.34
CA CYS A 273 -7.11 2.36 21.05
C CYS A 273 -6.99 2.60 22.56
N LEU A 274 -5.91 2.14 23.18
CA LEU A 274 -5.68 2.30 24.61
C LEU A 274 -5.56 3.79 24.99
N VAL A 275 -4.78 4.56 24.24
CA VAL A 275 -4.56 5.98 24.54
C VAL A 275 -5.79 6.82 24.27
N VAL A 276 -6.58 6.52 23.23
CA VAL A 276 -7.84 7.21 22.95
C VAL A 276 -8.81 7.07 24.13
N ASN A 277 -8.88 5.90 24.77
CA ASN A 277 -9.71 5.72 25.97
C ASN A 277 -9.25 6.59 27.14
N ILE A 278 -7.94 6.63 27.42
CA ILE A 278 -7.37 7.52 28.45
C ILE A 278 -7.66 9.00 28.14
N VAL A 279 -7.57 9.39 26.87
CA VAL A 279 -7.82 10.78 26.46
C VAL A 279 -9.31 11.13 26.56
N LYS A 280 -10.20 10.22 26.17
CA LYS A 280 -11.66 10.36 26.27
C LYS A 280 -12.12 10.58 27.71
N GLU A 281 -11.49 9.90 28.67
CA GLU A 281 -11.74 10.06 30.11
C GLU A 281 -10.97 11.22 30.75
N LYS A 282 -10.26 12.02 29.96
CA LYS A 282 -9.40 13.14 30.40
C LYS A 282 -8.22 12.73 31.32
N GLY A 283 -7.90 11.45 31.41
CA GLY A 283 -6.78 10.95 32.23
C GLY A 283 -5.43 11.50 31.80
N HIS A 284 -5.24 11.80 30.52
CA HIS A 284 -4.03 12.44 29.98
C HIS A 284 -3.69 13.83 30.56
N LEU A 285 -4.59 14.44 31.33
CA LEU A 285 -4.38 15.73 31.99
C LEU A 285 -3.69 15.60 33.36
N THR A 286 -3.39 14.39 33.83
CA THR A 286 -2.67 14.11 35.08
C THR A 286 -1.31 13.50 34.82
N GLU A 287 -0.37 13.65 35.76
CA GLU A 287 0.96 13.03 35.64
C GLU A 287 0.88 11.50 35.66
N GLU A 288 -0.05 10.95 36.44
CA GLU A 288 -0.34 9.51 36.47
C GLU A 288 -0.79 9.00 35.10
N GLY A 289 -1.77 9.66 34.47
CA GLY A 289 -2.25 9.27 33.15
C GLY A 289 -1.17 9.42 32.07
N LEU A 290 -0.32 10.45 32.16
CA LEU A 290 0.83 10.58 31.26
C LEU A 290 1.86 9.45 31.45
N ASN A 291 2.13 9.02 32.69
CA ASN A 291 2.99 7.88 32.97
C ASN A 291 2.43 6.59 32.37
N ILE A 292 1.11 6.37 32.46
CA ILE A 292 0.45 5.23 31.81
C ILE A 292 0.67 5.29 30.29
N ILE A 293 0.46 6.46 29.66
CA ILE A 293 0.67 6.62 28.21
C ILE A 293 2.13 6.37 27.82
N ARG A 294 3.10 6.87 28.62
CA ARG A 294 4.54 6.60 28.40
C ARG A 294 4.85 5.11 28.45
N ASN A 295 4.28 4.39 29.42
CA ASN A 295 4.46 2.94 29.57
C ASN A 295 3.85 2.15 28.41
N ILE A 296 2.64 2.51 27.96
CA ILE A 296 2.01 1.87 26.79
C ILE A 296 2.92 2.02 25.56
N LYS A 297 3.50 3.22 25.38
CA LYS A 297 4.40 3.50 24.26
C LYS A 297 5.75 2.80 24.33
N SER A 298 6.30 2.56 25.52
CA SER A 298 7.64 1.98 25.69
C SER A 298 7.66 0.46 25.55
N GLN A 299 6.55 -0.22 25.83
CA GLN A 299 6.42 -1.69 25.77
C GLN A 299 6.52 -2.28 24.34
N THR A 300 6.76 -1.47 23.31
CA THR A 300 6.68 -1.87 21.90
C THR A 300 7.86 -1.42 21.03
N SER A 301 8.93 -0.90 21.64
CA SER A 301 10.19 -0.57 20.93
C SER A 301 11.19 -1.75 20.85
N ILE A 302 10.70 -3.01 20.89
CA ILE A 302 11.51 -4.24 20.79
C ILE A 302 11.08 -5.04 19.57
#